data_AF-A0A9D1RTL7-F1
#
_entry.id   AF-A0A9D1RTL7-F1
#
_cell.length_a   1.000
_cell.length_b   1.000
_cell.length_c   1.000
_cell.angle_alpha   90.00
_cell.angle_beta   90.00
_cell.angle_gamma   90.00
#
_symmetry.space_group_name_H-M   'P 1'
#
loop_
_entity.id
_entity.type
_entity.pdbx_description
1 polymer ?
#
loop_
_entity_poly.entity_id
_entity_poly.type
_entity_poly.pdbx_seq_one_letter_code
_entity_poly.pdbx_strand_id
1 'polypeptide(L)'
;MTRHDFMIKWGVYTLALLPVWFLEAFVLPRYPLFGVSPMLLPLAVVVVGVLEGAAGGAGFGVGVGALCSAVYTGSDGLILLGLCLIGLGCGALSQYVLRRDLLGCFLCALLGLCLLDFCRIALRMAGGERDWMAMFSLAGREILWSLVFVAPVYALFHWVFQRVPKKTHF
;
A
#
# COMPACT_ATOMS: atom_id res chain seq x y z
N MET A 1 -3.09 -26.13 -0.28
CA MET A 1 -3.80 -25.37 -1.33
C MET A 1 -3.61 -26.15 -2.61
N THR A 2 -4.63 -26.34 -3.45
CA THR A 2 -4.33 -26.71 -4.84
C THR A 2 -3.69 -25.49 -5.52
N ARG A 3 -2.82 -25.69 -6.52
CA ARG A 3 -2.19 -24.57 -7.24
C ARG A 3 -3.23 -23.64 -7.88
N HIS A 4 -4.38 -24.20 -8.25
CA HIS A 4 -5.49 -23.49 -8.87
C HIS A 4 -6.15 -22.47 -7.92
N ASP A 5 -6.45 -22.86 -6.68
CA ASP A 5 -7.08 -21.95 -5.70
C ASP A 5 -6.16 -20.77 -5.33
N PHE A 6 -4.86 -21.03 -5.29
CA PHE A 6 -3.85 -19.99 -5.06
C PHE A 6 -3.83 -18.99 -6.22
N MET A 7 -3.79 -19.47 -7.47
CA MET A 7 -3.80 -18.59 -8.65
C MET A 7 -5.08 -17.76 -8.74
N ILE A 8 -6.26 -18.35 -8.44
CA ILE A 8 -7.53 -17.61 -8.45
C ILE A 8 -7.50 -16.50 -7.40
N LYS A 9 -7.08 -16.81 -6.18
CA LYS A 9 -7.00 -15.82 -5.10
C LYS A 9 -6.17 -14.61 -5.49
N TRP A 10 -4.94 -14.84 -5.96
CA TRP A 10 -4.06 -13.76 -6.39
C TRP A 10 -4.56 -13.05 -7.65
N GLY A 11 -5.16 -13.79 -8.58
CA GLY A 11 -5.80 -13.20 -9.76
C GLY A 11 -6.92 -12.22 -9.40
N VAL A 12 -7.77 -12.55 -8.42
CA VAL A 12 -8.81 -11.64 -7.93
C VAL A 12 -8.20 -10.43 -7.19
N TYR A 13 -7.12 -10.62 -6.42
CA TYR A 13 -6.40 -9.50 -5.81
C TYR A 13 -5.79 -8.56 -6.84
N THR A 14 -5.18 -9.08 -7.91
CA THR A 14 -4.67 -8.27 -9.02
C THR A 14 -5.81 -7.57 -9.75
N LEU A 15 -6.96 -8.23 -9.94
CA LEU A 15 -8.13 -7.61 -10.56
C LEU A 15 -8.72 -6.49 -9.69
N ALA A 16 -8.69 -6.64 -8.37
CA ALA A 16 -9.08 -5.59 -7.41
C ALA A 16 -8.07 -4.44 -7.33
N LEU A 17 -6.80 -4.71 -7.65
CA LEU A 17 -5.76 -3.67 -7.75
C LEU A 17 -5.96 -2.79 -8.99
N LEU A 18 -6.46 -3.33 -10.11
CA LEU A 18 -6.68 -2.56 -11.35
C LEU A 18 -7.49 -1.27 -11.17
N PRO A 19 -8.67 -1.26 -10.52
CA PRO A 19 -9.41 -0.01 -10.31
C PRO A 19 -8.67 0.97 -9.39
N VAL A 20 -7.92 0.47 -8.39
CA VAL A 20 -7.12 1.32 -7.50
C VAL A 20 -5.97 1.97 -8.27
N TRP A 21 -5.26 1.18 -9.07
CA TRP A 21 -4.20 1.66 -9.95
C TRP A 21 -4.73 2.63 -11.01
N PHE A 22 -5.88 2.34 -11.61
CA PHE A 22 -6.51 3.23 -12.58
C PHE A 22 -6.87 4.59 -11.95
N LEU A 23 -7.43 4.58 -10.74
CA LEU A 23 -7.75 5.79 -10.00
C LEU A 23 -6.48 6.61 -9.71
N GLU A 24 -5.41 5.93 -9.27
CA GLU A 24 -4.13 6.60 -8.99
C GLU A 24 -3.40 7.13 -10.22
N ALA A 25 -3.42 6.40 -11.33
CA ALA A 25 -2.69 6.77 -12.53
C ALA A 25 -3.44 7.78 -13.42
N PHE A 26 -4.78 7.73 -13.45
CA PHE A 26 -5.58 8.54 -14.39
C PHE A 26 -6.41 9.64 -13.72
N VAL A 27 -6.94 9.40 -12.50
CA VAL A 27 -7.87 10.35 -11.86
C VAL A 27 -7.11 11.33 -10.97
N LEU A 28 -6.24 10.81 -10.08
CA LEU A 28 -5.51 11.65 -9.11
C LEU A 28 -4.57 12.68 -9.75
N PRO A 29 -3.83 12.37 -10.85
CA PRO A 29 -2.97 13.37 -11.49
C PRO A 29 -3.77 14.45 -12.22
N ARG A 30 -5.03 14.16 -12.58
CA ARG A 30 -5.91 15.07 -13.32
C ARG A 30 -6.77 15.94 -12.41
N TYR A 31 -7.05 15.48 -11.20
CA TYR A 31 -7.76 16.21 -10.15
C TYR A 31 -6.95 16.18 -8.84
N PRO A 32 -5.84 16.93 -8.75
CA PRO A 32 -5.05 16.98 -7.53
C PRO A 32 -5.90 17.54 -6.39
N LEU A 33 -6.17 16.72 -5.37
CA LEU A 33 -6.94 17.15 -4.21
C LEU A 33 -6.11 18.18 -3.43
N PHE A 34 -6.48 19.45 -3.56
CA PHE A 34 -5.78 20.58 -2.93
C PHE A 34 -4.26 20.65 -3.25
N GLY A 35 -3.88 20.22 -4.46
CA GLY A 35 -2.49 20.25 -4.93
C GLY A 35 -1.63 19.05 -4.52
N VAL A 36 -2.24 17.99 -3.99
CA VAL A 36 -1.54 16.78 -3.50
C VAL A 36 -2.15 15.53 -4.10
N SER A 37 -1.31 14.58 -4.53
CA SER A 37 -1.75 13.29 -5.08
C SER A 37 -1.63 12.21 -4.00
N PRO A 38 -2.73 11.69 -3.44
CA PRO A 38 -2.68 10.63 -2.43
C PRO A 38 -2.12 9.33 -3.01
N MET A 39 -1.46 8.54 -2.15
CA MET A 39 -0.84 7.28 -2.55
C MET A 39 -1.75 6.09 -2.26
N LEU A 40 -2.35 5.51 -3.30
CA LEU A 40 -3.30 4.40 -3.16
C LEU A 40 -2.60 3.02 -3.27
N LEU A 41 -1.52 2.91 -4.05
CA LEU A 41 -0.73 1.71 -4.28
C LEU A 41 -0.08 1.19 -2.98
N PRO A 42 0.64 2.01 -2.19
CA PRO A 42 1.18 1.55 -0.90
C PRO A 42 0.07 1.17 0.08
N LEU A 43 -1.08 1.84 -0.01
CA LEU A 43 -2.21 1.60 0.86
C LEU A 43 -2.86 0.24 0.55
N ALA A 44 -2.98 -0.13 -0.72
CA ALA A 44 -3.38 -1.48 -1.13
C ALA A 44 -2.43 -2.56 -0.57
N VAL A 45 -1.11 -2.30 -0.58
CA VAL A 45 -0.11 -3.22 -0.01
C VAL A 45 -0.28 -3.38 1.50
N VAL A 46 -0.51 -2.30 2.22
CA VAL A 46 -0.79 -2.34 3.67
C VAL A 46 -2.04 -3.16 3.95
N VAL A 47 -3.14 -2.89 3.24
CA VAL A 47 -4.42 -3.59 3.44
C VAL A 47 -4.27 -5.09 3.18
N VAL A 48 -3.64 -5.48 2.07
CA VAL A 48 -3.38 -6.90 1.76
C VAL A 48 -2.45 -7.52 2.80
N GLY A 49 -1.42 -6.80 3.26
CA GLY A 49 -0.55 -7.26 4.35
C GLY A 49 -1.32 -7.49 5.64
N VAL A 50 -2.22 -6.58 6.02
CA VAL A 50 -3.05 -6.72 7.23
C VAL A 50 -4.00 -7.93 7.14
N LEU A 51 -4.60 -8.17 5.97
CA LEU A 51 -5.58 -9.23 5.74
C LEU A 51 -4.94 -10.63 5.54
N GLU A 52 -3.85 -10.70 4.79
CA GLU A 52 -3.18 -11.95 4.39
C GLU A 52 -1.95 -12.29 5.24
N GLY A 53 -1.47 -11.35 6.05
CA GLY A 53 -0.28 -11.49 6.89
C GLY A 53 1.03 -11.17 6.16
N ALA A 54 2.16 -11.32 6.87
CA ALA A 54 3.47 -10.86 6.41
C ALA A 54 3.90 -11.43 5.05
N ALA A 55 3.75 -12.75 4.84
CA ALA A 55 4.14 -13.40 3.58
C ALA A 55 3.27 -12.95 2.39
N GLY A 56 1.96 -12.78 2.61
CA GLY A 56 1.04 -12.29 1.58
C GLY A 56 1.28 -10.82 1.26
N GLY A 57 1.46 -9.98 2.27
CA GLY A 57 1.80 -8.56 2.12
C GLY A 57 3.13 -8.33 1.42
N ALA A 58 4.16 -9.09 1.74
CA ALA A 58 5.46 -9.01 1.09
C ALA A 58 5.37 -9.41 -0.40
N GLY A 59 4.74 -10.55 -0.71
CA GLY A 59 4.56 -11.01 -2.09
C GLY A 59 3.75 -10.03 -2.94
N PHE A 60 2.65 -9.51 -2.39
CA PHE A 60 1.86 -8.48 -3.05
C PHE A 60 2.65 -7.17 -3.22
N GLY A 61 3.38 -6.75 -2.19
CA GLY A 61 4.23 -5.57 -2.21
C GLY A 61 5.32 -5.61 -3.28
N VAL A 62 5.93 -6.77 -3.53
CA VAL A 62 6.87 -6.96 -4.65
C VAL A 62 6.16 -6.78 -5.99
N GLY A 63 4.98 -7.36 -6.16
CA GLY A 63 4.20 -7.22 -7.40
C GLY A 63 3.79 -5.78 -7.67
N VAL A 64 3.24 -5.10 -6.66
CA VAL A 64 2.88 -3.67 -6.75
C VAL A 64 4.11 -2.80 -6.97
N GLY A 65 5.23 -3.11 -6.30
CA GLY A 65 6.51 -2.44 -6.50
C GLY A 65 7.04 -2.56 -7.92
N ALA A 66 6.97 -3.76 -8.51
CA ALA A 66 7.37 -3.98 -9.90
C ALA A 66 6.47 -3.22 -10.88
N LEU A 67 5.15 -3.19 -10.64
CA LEU A 67 4.20 -2.38 -11.42
C LEU A 67 4.54 -0.88 -11.30
N CYS A 68 4.84 -0.41 -10.09
CA CYS A 68 5.21 0.97 -9.84
C CYS A 68 6.51 1.34 -10.57
N SER A 69 7.55 0.51 -10.49
CA SER A 69 8.80 0.72 -11.24
C SER A 69 8.61 0.69 -12.77
N ALA A 70 7.61 -0.02 -13.28
CA ALA A 70 7.29 -0.03 -14.71
C ALA A 70 6.51 1.22 -15.17
N VAL A 71 5.62 1.75 -14.31
CA VAL A 71 4.74 2.89 -14.63
C VAL A 71 5.44 4.23 -14.38
N TYR A 72 6.21 4.35 -13.30
CA TYR A 72 6.95 5.55 -12.96
C TYR A 72 8.40 5.39 -13.44
N THR A 73 8.66 5.80 -14.67
CA THR A 73 9.99 5.76 -15.28
C THR A 73 10.94 6.67 -14.49
N GLY A 74 11.81 6.09 -13.66
CA GLY A 74 12.82 6.84 -12.89
C GLY A 74 12.89 6.53 -11.39
N SER A 75 12.05 5.63 -10.86
CA SER A 75 12.20 5.17 -9.48
C SER A 75 12.90 3.81 -9.40
N ASP A 76 14.14 3.84 -8.94
CA ASP A 76 14.98 2.68 -8.64
C ASP A 76 14.26 1.66 -7.75
N GLY A 77 14.76 0.42 -7.72
CA GLY A 77 14.22 -0.70 -6.93
C GLY A 77 13.99 -0.42 -5.43
N LEU A 78 14.36 0.75 -4.92
CA LEU A 78 13.97 1.31 -3.64
C LEU A 78 12.45 1.38 -3.42
N ILE A 79 11.65 1.76 -4.43
CA ILE A 79 10.18 1.75 -4.26
C ILE A 79 9.67 0.31 -4.12
N LEU A 80 10.22 -0.61 -4.92
CA LEU A 80 9.89 -2.03 -4.82
C LEU A 80 10.27 -2.60 -3.44
N LEU A 81 11.49 -2.33 -2.98
CA LEU A 81 11.96 -2.74 -1.67
C LEU A 81 11.13 -2.10 -0.55
N GLY A 82 10.81 -0.81 -0.65
CA GLY A 82 10.00 -0.08 0.31
C GLY A 82 8.60 -0.67 0.46
N LEU A 83 7.92 -0.92 -0.67
CA LEU A 83 6.58 -1.54 -0.65
C LEU A 83 6.61 -2.98 -0.14
N CYS A 84 7.63 -3.76 -0.49
CA CYS A 84 7.82 -5.10 0.05
C CYS A 84 7.99 -5.06 1.58
N LEU A 85 8.86 -4.20 2.11
CA LEU A 85 9.11 -4.06 3.54
C LEU A 85 7.88 -3.55 4.31
N ILE A 86 7.12 -2.62 3.73
CA ILE A 86 5.87 -2.12 4.33
C ILE A 86 4.82 -3.22 4.36
N GLY A 87 4.65 -3.98 3.28
CA GLY A 87 3.73 -5.11 3.23
C GLY A 87 4.09 -6.20 4.26
N LEU A 88 5.39 -6.51 4.37
CA LEU A 88 5.91 -7.44 5.38
C LEU A 88 5.68 -6.91 6.80
N GLY A 89 6.04 -5.67 7.07
CA GLY A 89 5.93 -5.03 8.39
C GLY A 89 4.48 -4.90 8.85
N CYS A 90 3.58 -4.46 7.99
CA CYS A 90 2.16 -4.32 8.31
C CYS A 90 1.50 -5.69 8.53
N GLY A 91 1.88 -6.70 7.75
CA GLY A 91 1.39 -8.06 7.93
C GLY A 91 1.97 -8.76 9.16
N ALA A 92 3.18 -8.42 9.58
CA ALA A 92 3.74 -8.88 10.85
C ALA A 92 3.03 -8.18 12.03
N LEU A 93 2.85 -6.85 11.96
CA LEU A 93 2.14 -6.11 13.00
C LEU A 93 0.71 -6.63 13.21
N SER A 94 -0.03 -6.95 12.15
CA SER A 94 -1.40 -7.48 12.25
C SER A 94 -1.48 -8.92 12.77
N GLN A 95 -0.36 -9.65 12.76
CA GLN A 95 -0.27 -11.02 13.30
C GLN A 95 0.12 -11.04 14.78
N TYR A 96 0.96 -10.09 15.22
CA TYR A 96 1.53 -10.11 16.57
C TYR A 96 1.00 -9.04 17.52
N VAL A 97 0.62 -7.86 17.02
CA VAL A 97 0.36 -6.68 17.86
C VAL A 97 -1.05 -6.13 17.67
N LEU A 98 -1.51 -6.03 16.43
CA LEU A 98 -2.74 -5.32 16.08
C LEU A 98 -3.90 -6.28 15.80
N ARG A 99 -5.10 -5.89 16.24
CA ARG A 99 -6.33 -6.54 15.83
C ARG A 99 -6.56 -6.35 14.33
N ARG A 100 -7.10 -7.37 13.66
CA ARG A 100 -7.46 -7.36 12.22
C ARG A 100 -8.73 -6.54 11.92
N ASP A 101 -8.92 -5.46 12.65
CA ASP A 101 -10.05 -4.54 12.51
C ASP A 101 -9.63 -3.32 11.68
N LEU A 102 -10.61 -2.54 11.23
CA LEU A 102 -10.41 -1.29 10.48
C LEU A 102 -9.39 -0.37 11.18
N LEU A 103 -9.46 -0.23 12.51
CA LEU A 103 -8.53 0.60 13.30
C LEU A 103 -7.07 0.10 13.23
N GLY A 104 -6.87 -1.22 13.23
CA GLY A 104 -5.54 -1.80 13.05
C GLY A 104 -5.01 -1.51 11.65
N CYS A 105 -5.87 -1.58 10.64
CA CYS A 105 -5.50 -1.19 9.28
C CYS A 105 -5.16 0.31 9.17
N PHE A 106 -5.91 1.19 9.83
CA PHE A 106 -5.63 2.63 9.89
C PHE A 106 -4.27 2.92 10.52
N LEU A 107 -3.94 2.27 11.64
CA LEU A 107 -2.67 2.47 12.32
C LEU A 107 -1.49 1.87 11.52
N CYS A 108 -1.66 0.70 10.90
CA CYS A 108 -0.68 0.14 9.98
C CYS A 108 -0.46 1.04 8.75
N ALA A 109 -1.53 1.62 8.20
CA ALA A 109 -1.44 2.55 7.07
C ALA A 109 -0.72 3.84 7.47
N LEU A 110 -1.05 4.40 8.64
CA LEU A 110 -0.36 5.57 9.19
C LEU A 110 1.14 5.28 9.36
N LEU A 111 1.50 4.17 10.02
CA LEU A 111 2.90 3.81 10.25
C LEU A 111 3.64 3.52 8.93
N GLY A 112 3.01 2.78 8.02
CA GLY A 112 3.59 2.43 6.72
C GLY A 112 3.83 3.65 5.84
N LEU A 113 2.88 4.58 5.76
CA LEU A 113 3.02 5.83 5.02
C LEU A 113 4.06 6.75 5.67
N CYS A 114 4.00 6.95 6.99
CA CYS A 114 5.00 7.74 7.72
C CYS A 114 6.43 7.21 7.47
N LEU A 115 6.62 5.88 7.52
CA LEU A 115 7.93 5.27 7.29
C LEU A 115 8.37 5.44 5.82
N LEU A 116 7.45 5.27 4.87
CA LEU A 116 7.71 5.46 3.45
C LEU A 116 8.14 6.90 3.16
N ASP A 117 7.36 7.88 3.61
CA ASP A 117 7.62 9.29 3.38
C ASP A 117 8.88 9.75 4.10
N PHE A 118 9.11 9.30 5.34
CA PHE A 118 10.35 9.59 6.07
C PHE A 118 11.57 9.03 5.32
N CYS A 119 11.51 7.79 4.85
CA CYS A 119 12.58 7.19 4.06
C CYS A 119 12.81 7.95 2.75
N ARG A 120 11.72 8.34 2.06
CA ARG A 120 11.78 9.09 0.81
C ARG A 120 12.39 10.48 0.99
N ILE A 121 12.01 11.20 2.05
CA ILE A 121 12.57 12.51 2.39
C ILE A 121 14.04 12.37 2.80
N ALA A 122 14.39 11.38 3.62
CA ALA A 122 15.77 11.13 4.05
C ALA A 122 16.70 10.84 2.87
N LEU A 123 16.24 10.04 1.89
CA LEU A 123 17.00 9.75 0.67
C LEU A 123 17.18 11.00 -0.21
N ARG A 124 16.14 11.83 -0.34
CA ARG A 124 16.21 13.10 -1.07
C ARG A 124 17.13 14.11 -0.40
N MET A 125 17.14 14.15 0.94
CA MET A 125 18.09 14.94 1.73
C MET A 125 19.53 14.46 1.50
N ALA A 126 19.77 13.15 1.46
CA ALA A 126 21.08 12.59 1.12
C ALA A 126 21.49 12.88 -0.33
N GLY A 127 20.52 13.01 -1.24
CA GLY A 127 20.70 13.45 -2.63
C GLY A 127 20.94 14.96 -2.82
N GLY A 128 20.90 15.76 -1.74
CA GLY A 128 21.25 17.18 -1.76
C GLY A 128 20.08 18.16 -1.88
N GLU A 129 18.82 17.70 -1.82
CA GLU A 129 17.66 18.61 -1.77
C GLU A 129 17.60 19.34 -0.43
N ARG A 130 17.45 20.68 -0.46
CA ARG A 130 17.51 21.55 0.73
C ARG A 130 16.15 22.07 1.23
N ASP A 131 15.05 21.81 0.54
CA ASP A 131 13.72 22.32 0.89
C ASP A 131 12.91 21.37 1.78
N TRP A 132 13.48 21.02 2.94
CA TRP A 132 12.91 20.06 3.90
C TRP A 132 11.53 20.49 4.46
N MET A 133 11.30 21.79 4.63
CA MET A 133 10.04 22.34 5.16
C MET A 133 8.86 22.11 4.21
N ALA A 134 9.07 22.36 2.92
CA ALA A 134 8.05 22.15 1.89
C ALA A 134 7.71 20.66 1.74
N MET A 135 8.73 19.80 1.83
CA MET A 135 8.58 18.35 1.73
C MET A 135 7.79 17.77 2.90
N PHE A 136 8.02 18.23 4.14
CA PHE A 136 7.28 17.75 5.30
C PHE A 136 5.81 18.21 5.29
N SER A 137 5.54 19.45 4.84
CA SER A 137 4.17 19.94 4.68
C SER A 137 3.41 19.17 3.60
N LEU A 138 4.08 18.82 2.50
CA LEU A 138 3.51 17.98 1.45
C LEU A 138 3.22 16.58 1.97
N ALA A 139 4.19 15.92 2.61
CA ALA A 139 4.04 14.58 3.18
C ALA A 139 2.89 14.51 4.21
N GLY A 140 2.78 15.51 5.09
CA GLY A 140 1.67 15.58 6.04
C GLY A 140 0.29 15.63 5.36
N ARG A 141 0.18 16.36 4.25
CA ARG A 141 -1.06 16.42 3.45
C ARG A 141 -1.28 15.12 2.67
N GLU A 142 -0.22 14.52 2.12
CA GLU A 142 -0.28 13.21 1.43
C GLU A 142 -0.80 12.12 2.36
N ILE A 143 -0.27 12.05 3.59
CA ILE A 143 -0.70 11.09 4.61
C ILE A 143 -2.16 11.33 4.99
N LEU A 144 -2.56 12.59 5.23
CA LEU A 144 -3.92 12.91 5.66
C LEU A 144 -4.95 12.49 4.61
N TRP A 145 -4.70 12.83 3.33
CA TRP A 145 -5.59 12.44 2.24
C TRP A 145 -5.56 10.95 1.97
N SER A 146 -4.39 10.31 2.03
CA SER A 146 -4.28 8.86 1.88
C SER A 146 -5.05 8.14 3.00
N LEU A 147 -5.05 8.66 4.24
CA LEU A 147 -5.82 8.11 5.35
C LEU A 147 -7.33 8.09 5.07
N VAL A 148 -7.87 9.15 4.45
CA VAL A 148 -9.29 9.21 4.07
C VAL A 148 -9.65 8.07 3.09
N PHE A 149 -8.73 7.75 2.18
CA PHE A 149 -8.88 6.65 1.22
C PHE A 149 -8.62 5.26 1.83
N VAL A 150 -8.17 5.14 3.09
CA VAL A 150 -8.03 3.83 3.76
C VAL A 150 -9.37 3.10 3.84
N ALA A 151 -10.43 3.80 4.25
CA ALA A 151 -11.75 3.19 4.41
C ALA A 151 -12.29 2.56 3.10
N PRO A 152 -12.34 3.26 1.95
CA PRO A 152 -12.84 2.66 0.71
C PRO A 152 -11.92 1.57 0.17
N VAL A 153 -10.60 1.72 0.26
CA VAL A 153 -9.65 0.69 -0.21
C VAL A 153 -9.74 -0.56 0.67
N TYR A 154 -9.81 -0.39 1.99
CA TYR A 154 -10.03 -1.49 2.93
C TYR A 154 -11.35 -2.21 2.64
N ALA A 155 -12.45 -1.47 2.43
CA ALA A 155 -13.74 -2.07 2.11
C ALA A 155 -13.70 -2.91 0.82
N LEU A 156 -13.03 -2.41 -0.22
CA LEU A 156 -12.87 -3.12 -1.50
C LEU A 156 -12.10 -4.44 -1.32
N PHE A 157 -10.92 -4.39 -0.71
CA PHE A 157 -10.09 -5.58 -0.50
C PHE A 157 -10.68 -6.53 0.54
N HIS A 158 -11.35 -6.02 1.57
CA HIS A 158 -12.07 -6.85 2.53
C HIS A 158 -13.25 -7.57 1.88
N TRP A 159 -13.99 -6.91 0.99
CA TRP A 159 -15.06 -7.54 0.21
C TRP A 159 -14.52 -8.66 -0.68
N VAL A 160 -13.39 -8.42 -1.37
CA VAL A 160 -12.68 -9.45 -2.14
C VAL A 160 -12.26 -10.61 -1.24
N PHE A 161 -11.67 -10.33 -0.09
CA PHE A 161 -11.21 -11.31 0.88
C PHE A 161 -12.36 -12.16 1.47
N GLN A 162 -13.55 -11.58 1.63
CA GLN A 162 -14.74 -12.32 2.05
C GLN A 162 -15.29 -13.23 0.96
N ARG A 163 -15.10 -12.87 -0.31
CA ARG A 163 -15.57 -13.68 -1.46
C ARG A 163 -14.60 -14.78 -1.88
N VAL A 164 -13.33 -14.67 -1.52
CA VAL A 164 -12.37 -15.77 -1.69
C VAL A 164 -12.57 -16.78 -0.56
N PRO A 165 -12.89 -18.06 -0.85
CA PRO A 165 -13.10 -19.06 0.19
C PRO A 165 -11.83 -19.25 1.02
N LYS A 166 -11.93 -18.95 2.31
CA LYS A 166 -10.88 -19.27 3.29
C LYS A 166 -10.94 -20.75 3.61
N LYS A 167 -9.78 -21.38 3.78
CA LYS A 167 -9.71 -22.59 4.60
C LYS A 167 -10.17 -22.23 6.02
N THR A 168 -11.24 -22.86 6.47
CA THR A 168 -11.40 -23.23 7.87
C THR A 168 -10.12 -23.97 8.28
N HIS A 169 -9.30 -23.33 9.12
CA HIS A 169 -8.23 -24.04 9.81
C HIS A 169 -8.91 -24.93 10.86
N PHE A 170 -8.73 -26.25 10.72
CA PHE A 170 -8.79 -27.20 11.83
C PHE A 170 -7.67 -26.89 12.82
#